data_AF-A0A2D3WGP9-F1
#
_entry.id   AF-A0A2D3WGP9-F1
#
_cell.length_a   1.000
_cell.length_b   1.000
_cell.length_c   1.000
_cell.angle_alpha   90.00
_cell.angle_beta   90.00
_cell.angle_gamma   90.00
#
_symmetry.space_group_name_H-M   'P 1'
#
loop_
_entity.id
_entity.type
_entity.pdbx_description
1 polymer ?
#
loop_
_entity_poly.entity_id
_entity_poly.type
_entity_poly.pdbx_seq_one_letter_code
_entity_poly.pdbx_strand_id
1 'polypeptide(L)'
;MNDMDDFRKEFEAFTDKKFNTKPLFCSDESCEIEEGNDLKDYPSYTEALYAKLASPCVSGIYLSRWDIKNIAQAAGESMAIHPRKRMFELLMKFATTKEDMQNVLDALKEHIEEKIAIYEELMTDFPASTGVFRPKIEKAQKTMKLFPQIIEEYFE
;
A
#
# COMPACT_ATOMS: atom_id res chain seq x y z
N MET A 1 -17.81 -46.89 -8.51
CA MET A 1 -17.80 -45.77 -7.54
C MET A 1 -16.34 -45.47 -7.21
N ASN A 2 -15.70 -44.58 -7.98
CA ASN A 2 -14.30 -44.14 -7.82
C ASN A 2 -14.14 -42.65 -8.20
N ASP A 3 -15.22 -41.84 -8.14
CA ASP A 3 -15.16 -40.44 -8.61
C ASP A 3 -14.61 -39.48 -7.53
N MET A 4 -15.01 -39.65 -6.27
CA MET A 4 -14.71 -38.66 -5.22
C MET A 4 -13.24 -38.62 -4.79
N ASP A 5 -12.54 -39.76 -4.87
CA ASP A 5 -11.12 -39.83 -4.53
C ASP A 5 -10.23 -39.27 -5.66
N ASP A 6 -10.70 -39.33 -6.90
CA ASP A 6 -10.02 -38.70 -8.04
C ASP A 6 -10.20 -37.17 -7.99
N PHE A 7 -11.40 -36.67 -7.67
CA PHE A 7 -11.62 -35.24 -7.43
C PHE A 7 -10.80 -34.70 -6.27
N ARG A 8 -10.59 -35.48 -5.19
CA ARG A 8 -9.70 -35.08 -4.09
C ARG A 8 -8.25 -34.94 -4.54
N LYS A 9 -7.74 -35.90 -5.31
CA LYS A 9 -6.39 -35.84 -5.85
C LYS A 9 -6.20 -34.70 -6.85
N GLU A 10 -7.19 -34.42 -7.69
CA GLU A 10 -7.16 -33.28 -8.59
C GLU A 10 -7.20 -31.94 -7.82
N PHE A 11 -7.97 -31.86 -6.74
CA PHE A 11 -8.03 -30.68 -5.88
C PHE A 11 -6.71 -30.46 -5.12
N GLU A 12 -6.12 -31.51 -4.55
CA GLU A 12 -4.81 -31.45 -3.88
C GLU A 12 -3.69 -31.05 -4.86
N ALA A 13 -3.67 -31.63 -6.06
CA ALA A 13 -2.73 -31.25 -7.11
C ALA A 13 -2.94 -29.80 -7.61
N PHE A 14 -4.17 -29.28 -7.53
CA PHE A 14 -4.48 -27.89 -7.87
C PHE A 14 -4.02 -26.92 -6.77
N THR A 15 -4.18 -27.29 -5.49
CA THR A 15 -3.68 -26.48 -4.36
C THR A 15 -2.16 -26.44 -4.32
N ASP A 16 -1.48 -27.57 -4.55
CA ASP A 16 -0.02 -27.61 -4.55
C ASP A 16 0.60 -26.81 -5.69
N LYS A 17 -0.06 -26.72 -6.85
CA LYS A 17 0.45 -25.96 -8.01
C LYS A 17 0.21 -24.46 -7.92
N LYS A 18 -0.85 -23.99 -7.25
CA LYS A 18 -1.20 -22.56 -7.16
C LYS A 18 -0.80 -21.88 -5.85
N PHE A 19 -0.62 -22.63 -4.76
CA PHE A 19 -0.30 -22.03 -3.45
C PHE A 19 1.18 -22.19 -3.03
N ASN A 20 1.99 -23.02 -3.72
CA ASN A 20 3.44 -23.08 -3.52
C ASN A 20 4.25 -22.04 -4.33
N THR A 21 3.60 -21.24 -5.16
CA THR A 21 4.18 -19.94 -5.51
C THR A 21 3.85 -19.02 -4.35
N LYS A 22 4.87 -18.62 -3.58
CA LYS A 22 4.79 -17.65 -2.47
C LYS A 22 3.58 -16.74 -2.67
N PRO A 23 2.49 -16.90 -1.90
CA PRO A 23 1.38 -15.98 -2.04
C PRO A 23 1.94 -14.59 -1.68
N LEU A 24 1.81 -13.65 -2.61
CA LEU A 24 2.05 -12.22 -2.41
C LEU A 24 0.98 -11.60 -1.48
N PHE A 25 0.44 -12.42 -0.57
CA PHE A 25 -0.57 -12.10 0.41
C PHE A 25 -0.08 -12.71 1.72
N CYS A 26 0.35 -11.82 2.60
CA CYS A 26 0.84 -12.12 3.93
C CYS A 26 -0.28 -12.80 4.73
N SER A 27 -0.16 -14.10 4.93
CA SER A 27 -0.74 -14.77 6.08
C SER A 27 0.23 -14.57 7.24
N ASP A 28 -0.31 -14.04 8.33
CA ASP A 28 0.33 -13.76 9.62
C ASP A 28 0.98 -12.38 9.76
N GLU A 29 0.68 -11.73 10.88
CA GLU A 29 1.12 -10.40 11.32
C GLU A 29 2.65 -10.25 11.47
N SER A 30 3.44 -11.22 11.02
CA SER A 30 4.90 -11.15 10.97
C SER A 30 5.37 -10.65 9.60
N CYS A 31 5.13 -9.37 9.32
CA CYS A 31 6.00 -8.62 8.43
C CYS A 31 7.00 -7.88 9.30
N GLU A 32 7.99 -8.61 9.85
CA GLU A 32 9.24 -7.98 10.25
C GLU A 32 9.95 -7.56 8.95
N ILE A 33 9.57 -6.39 8.46
CA ILE A 33 10.44 -5.63 7.58
C ILE A 33 11.39 -4.95 8.54
N GLU A 34 12.61 -5.49 8.65
CA GLU A 34 13.69 -4.85 9.39
C GLU A 34 13.71 -3.35 9.04
N GLU A 35 13.60 -2.51 10.07
CA GLU A 35 13.69 -1.06 9.97
C GLU A 35 15.11 -0.70 9.48
N GLY A 36 15.36 -0.81 8.17
CA GLY A 36 16.72 -0.62 7.63
C GLY A 36 16.94 -0.82 6.13
N ASN A 37 15.95 -1.23 5.33
CA ASN A 37 16.16 -1.34 3.89
C ASN A 37 16.24 0.05 3.24
N ASP A 38 17.47 0.48 2.94
CA ASP A 38 17.83 1.60 2.09
C ASP A 38 17.03 1.53 0.78
N LEU A 39 16.46 2.66 0.37
CA LEU A 39 15.58 2.81 -0.80
C LEU A 39 16.27 2.46 -2.15
N LYS A 40 17.58 2.15 -2.12
CA LYS A 40 18.42 1.86 -3.28
C LYS A 40 18.35 0.41 -3.81
N ASP A 41 17.87 -0.55 -3.03
CA ASP A 41 17.95 -1.99 -3.39
C ASP A 41 16.78 -2.52 -4.25
N TYR A 42 15.84 -1.67 -4.68
CA TYR A 42 14.68 -2.11 -5.48
C TYR A 42 14.87 -1.86 -6.99
N PRO A 43 14.53 -2.83 -7.87
CA PRO A 43 14.80 -2.77 -9.31
C PRO A 43 13.99 -1.71 -10.09
N SER A 44 13.10 -0.97 -9.42
CA SER A 44 12.47 0.27 -9.91
C SER A 44 12.03 1.13 -8.73
N TYR A 45 12.26 2.45 -8.76
CA TYR A 45 11.80 3.38 -7.71
C TYR A 45 10.28 3.25 -7.44
N THR A 46 9.50 2.94 -8.48
CA THR A 46 8.05 2.69 -8.36
C THR A 46 7.74 1.50 -7.47
N GLU A 47 8.55 0.44 -7.50
CA GLU A 47 8.37 -0.72 -6.63
C GLU A 47 8.75 -0.42 -5.17
N ALA A 48 9.80 0.38 -4.96
CA ALA A 48 10.19 0.86 -3.63
C ALA A 48 9.05 1.68 -3.00
N LEU A 49 8.54 2.66 -3.74
CA LEU A 49 7.43 3.50 -3.30
C LEU A 49 6.15 2.68 -3.08
N TYR A 50 5.85 1.70 -3.94
CA TYR A 50 4.70 0.83 -3.75
C TYR A 50 4.81 0.01 -2.45
N ALA A 51 5.99 -0.54 -2.16
CA ALA A 51 6.22 -1.33 -0.95
C ALA A 51 6.06 -0.49 0.33
N LYS A 52 6.53 0.77 0.32
CA LYS A 52 6.45 1.68 1.47
C LYS A 52 5.06 2.30 1.63
N LEU A 53 4.38 2.68 0.54
CA LEU A 53 3.16 3.49 0.58
C LEU A 53 1.87 2.67 0.44
N ALA A 54 1.85 1.67 -0.43
CA ALA A 54 0.63 0.92 -0.75
C ALA A 54 0.36 -0.28 0.16
N SER A 55 1.35 -0.70 0.96
CA SER A 55 1.20 -1.79 1.92
C SER A 55 0.66 -1.27 3.26
N PRO A 56 -0.57 -1.66 3.68
CA PRO A 56 -1.16 -1.15 4.93
C PRO A 56 -0.38 -1.58 6.17
N CYS A 57 0.33 -2.71 6.10
CA CYS A 57 1.17 -3.19 7.18
C CYS A 57 2.36 -2.25 7.45
N VAL A 58 2.81 -1.53 6.41
CA VAL A 58 3.92 -0.58 6.48
C VAL A 58 3.39 0.83 6.68
N SER A 59 2.49 1.29 5.80
CA SER A 59 2.01 2.67 5.80
C SER A 59 0.94 2.96 6.85
N GLY A 60 0.37 1.94 7.49
CA GLY A 60 -0.74 2.07 8.43
C GLY A 60 -2.10 2.33 7.76
N ILE A 61 -2.13 2.62 6.45
CA ILE A 61 -3.33 2.99 5.72
C ILE A 61 -3.48 2.12 4.47
N TYR A 62 -4.70 1.63 4.26
CA TYR A 62 -5.06 0.95 3.03
C TYR A 62 -5.48 1.95 1.97
N LEU A 63 -4.77 1.95 0.84
CA LEU A 63 -5.16 2.70 -0.35
C LEU A 63 -6.01 1.82 -1.26
N SER A 64 -7.29 2.15 -1.39
CA SER A 64 -8.18 1.51 -2.35
C SER A 64 -7.96 2.04 -3.77
N ARG A 65 -8.59 1.39 -4.75
CA ARG A 65 -8.60 1.87 -6.14
C ARG A 65 -9.24 3.25 -6.27
N TRP A 66 -10.26 3.53 -5.46
CA TRP A 66 -10.93 4.83 -5.45
C TRP A 66 -10.04 5.90 -4.82
N ASP A 67 -9.35 5.56 -3.74
CA ASP A 67 -8.40 6.49 -3.10
C ASP A 67 -7.29 6.88 -4.08
N ILE A 68 -6.68 5.91 -4.77
CA ILE A 68 -5.63 6.20 -5.77
C ILE A 68 -6.17 7.07 -6.91
N LYS A 69 -7.40 6.84 -7.35
CA LYS A 69 -8.04 7.67 -8.37
C LYS A 69 -8.24 9.11 -7.88
N ASN A 70 -8.71 9.28 -6.65
CA ASN A 70 -8.96 10.60 -6.06
C ASN A 70 -7.65 11.36 -5.85
N ILE A 71 -6.60 10.67 -5.38
CA ILE A 71 -5.25 11.23 -5.22
C ILE A 71 -4.70 11.68 -6.58
N ALA A 72 -4.81 10.85 -7.61
CA ALA A 72 -4.41 11.23 -8.97
C ALA A 72 -5.14 12.49 -9.43
N GLN A 73 -6.46 12.54 -9.22
CA GLN A 73 -7.29 13.66 -9.61
C GLN A 73 -6.92 14.95 -8.87
N ALA A 74 -6.64 14.87 -7.57
CA ALA A 74 -6.17 16.00 -6.76
C ALA A 74 -4.79 16.48 -7.21
N ALA A 75 -3.93 15.57 -7.67
CA ALA A 75 -2.62 15.88 -8.24
C ALA A 75 -2.67 16.39 -9.70
N GLY A 76 -3.86 16.52 -10.29
CA GLY A 76 -4.06 17.06 -11.65
C GLY A 76 -4.17 16.01 -12.77
N GLU A 77 -4.20 14.72 -12.44
CA GLU A 77 -4.27 13.62 -13.41
C GLU A 77 -5.57 12.82 -13.30
N SER A 78 -6.22 12.53 -14.43
CA SER A 78 -7.43 11.70 -14.44
C SER A 78 -7.12 10.30 -14.95
N MET A 79 -7.33 9.28 -14.10
CA MET A 79 -7.14 7.88 -14.47
C MET A 79 -8.42 7.05 -14.47
N ALA A 80 -8.47 6.07 -15.37
CA ALA A 80 -9.46 5.01 -15.35
C ALA A 80 -9.17 4.00 -14.22
N ILE A 81 -10.23 3.34 -13.72
CA ILE A 81 -10.07 2.31 -12.69
C ILE A 81 -9.41 1.07 -13.28
N HIS A 82 -8.28 0.68 -12.70
CA HIS A 82 -7.50 -0.51 -13.05
C HIS A 82 -7.22 -1.35 -11.78
N PRO A 83 -6.55 -2.51 -11.87
CA PRO A 83 -6.03 -3.18 -10.68
C PRO A 83 -5.14 -2.25 -9.85
N ARG A 84 -5.21 -2.35 -8.52
CA ARG A 84 -4.56 -1.41 -7.58
C ARG A 84 -3.07 -1.16 -7.88
N LYS A 85 -2.28 -2.22 -8.05
CA LYS A 85 -0.84 -2.11 -8.39
C LYS A 85 -0.65 -1.33 -9.68
N ARG A 86 -1.46 -1.63 -10.70
CA ARG A 86 -1.40 -0.93 -11.98
C ARG A 86 -1.78 0.55 -11.85
N MET A 87 -2.78 0.89 -11.03
CA MET A 87 -3.14 2.28 -10.80
C MET A 87 -2.00 3.06 -10.14
N PHE A 88 -1.33 2.46 -9.16
CA PHE A 88 -0.16 3.07 -8.53
C PHE A 88 0.99 3.26 -9.54
N GLU A 89 1.28 2.26 -10.37
CA GLU A 89 2.27 2.40 -11.46
C GLU A 89 1.92 3.54 -12.42
N LEU A 90 0.64 3.72 -12.76
CA LEU A 90 0.20 4.82 -13.62
C LEU A 90 0.36 6.18 -12.92
N LEU A 91 0.08 6.26 -11.62
CA LEU A 91 0.32 7.47 -10.83
C LEU A 91 1.81 7.86 -10.81
N MET A 92 2.70 6.88 -10.62
CA MET A 92 4.15 7.13 -10.64
C MET A 92 4.66 7.51 -12.05
N LYS A 93 4.05 6.96 -13.12
CA LYS A 93 4.33 7.38 -14.49
C LYS A 93 3.90 8.80 -14.81
N PHE A 94 2.93 9.34 -14.07
CA PHE A 94 2.55 10.75 -14.16
C PHE A 94 3.55 11.63 -13.39
N ALA A 95 3.97 11.20 -12.20
CA ALA A 95 4.92 11.91 -11.33
C ALA A 95 6.37 11.88 -11.84
N THR A 96 6.61 12.47 -13.03
CA THR A 96 7.92 12.45 -13.71
C THR A 96 8.77 13.68 -13.45
N THR A 97 8.16 14.79 -13.02
CA THR A 97 8.86 15.99 -12.58
C THR A 97 8.78 16.14 -11.06
N LYS A 98 9.68 16.95 -10.49
CA LYS A 98 9.67 17.28 -9.05
C LYS A 98 8.32 17.87 -8.63
N GLU A 99 7.75 18.75 -9.46
CA GLU A 99 6.46 19.39 -9.21
C GLU A 99 5.31 18.36 -9.22
N ASP A 100 5.26 17.48 -10.21
CA ASP A 100 4.22 16.44 -10.28
C ASP A 100 4.31 15.49 -9.10
N MET A 101 5.52 15.07 -8.71
CA MET A 101 5.71 14.22 -7.55
C MET A 101 5.32 14.93 -6.25
N GLN A 102 5.65 16.22 -6.11
CA GLN A 102 5.23 17.00 -4.96
C GLN A 102 3.69 17.06 -4.86
N ASN A 103 3.01 17.33 -5.97
CA ASN A 103 1.54 17.34 -6.02
C ASN A 103 0.94 15.99 -5.63
N VAL A 104 1.54 14.88 -6.08
CA VAL A 104 1.11 13.52 -5.70
C VAL A 104 1.33 13.25 -4.20
N LEU A 105 2.48 13.65 -3.65
CA LEU A 105 2.79 13.45 -2.24
C LEU A 105 1.92 14.32 -1.33
N ASP A 106 1.60 15.55 -1.74
CA ASP A 106 0.69 16.44 -1.01
C ASP A 106 -0.74 15.88 -0.99
N ALA A 107 -1.24 15.43 -2.14
CA ALA A 107 -2.55 14.78 -2.23
C ALA A 107 -2.60 13.47 -1.40
N LEU A 108 -1.51 12.69 -1.41
CA LEU A 108 -1.40 11.49 -0.58
C LEU A 108 -1.36 11.83 0.92
N LYS A 109 -0.68 12.92 1.29
CA LYS A 109 -0.60 13.40 2.67
C LYS A 109 -1.98 13.79 3.20
N GLU A 110 -2.70 14.61 2.44
CA GLU A 110 -4.07 15.01 2.78
C GLU A 110 -4.96 13.77 2.97
N HIS A 111 -4.91 12.82 2.03
CA HIS A 111 -5.64 11.56 2.16
C HIS A 111 -5.28 10.76 3.42
N ILE A 112 -4.00 10.74 3.80
CA ILE A 112 -3.55 10.07 5.01
C ILE A 112 -4.11 10.76 6.27
N GLU A 113 -4.08 12.09 6.29
CA GLU A 113 -4.63 12.90 7.40
C GLU A 113 -6.13 12.67 7.56
N GLU A 114 -6.89 12.59 6.46
CA GLU A 114 -8.32 12.23 6.47
C GLU A 114 -8.56 10.85 7.11
N LYS A 115 -7.75 9.84 6.78
CA LYS A 115 -7.89 8.50 7.38
C LYS A 115 -7.51 8.48 8.86
N ILE A 116 -6.48 9.24 9.25
CA ILE A 116 -6.11 9.39 10.65
C ILE A 116 -7.27 10.01 11.44
N ALA A 117 -7.91 11.06 10.92
CA ALA A 117 -9.05 11.68 11.58
C ALA A 117 -10.20 10.69 11.82
N ILE A 118 -10.50 9.83 10.84
CA ILE A 118 -11.50 8.76 11.00
C ILE A 118 -11.07 7.77 12.10
N TYR A 119 -9.80 7.38 12.15
CA TYR A 119 -9.30 6.48 13.20
C TYR A 119 -9.39 7.12 14.60
N GLU A 120 -9.08 8.41 14.73
CA GLU A 120 -9.19 9.15 15.98
C GLU A 120 -10.65 9.29 16.45
N GLU A 121 -11.57 9.55 15.52
CA GLU A 121 -13.01 9.55 15.79
C GLU A 121 -13.47 8.18 16.31
N LEU A 122 -13.10 7.08 15.63
CA LEU A 122 -13.44 5.72 16.06
C LEU A 122 -12.84 5.36 17.42
N MET A 123 -11.64 5.83 17.73
CA MET A 123 -11.02 5.64 19.05
C MET A 123 -11.73 6.41 20.15
N THR A 124 -12.30 7.57 19.82
CA THR A 124 -13.07 8.41 20.75
C THR A 124 -14.42 7.78 21.04
N ASP A 125 -15.15 7.37 19.99
CA ASP A 125 -16.48 6.79 20.11
C ASP A 125 -16.46 5.35 20.64
N PHE A 126 -15.40 4.60 20.30
CA PHE A 126 -15.23 3.21 20.69
C PHE A 126 -13.82 3.00 21.32
N PRO A 127 -13.63 3.33 22.61
CA PRO A 127 -12.31 3.29 23.25
C PRO A 127 -11.58 1.94 23.18
N ALA A 128 -12.32 0.83 23.13
CA ALA A 128 -11.75 -0.51 22.96
C ALA A 128 -10.99 -0.70 21.64
N SER A 129 -11.29 0.11 20.61
CA SER A 129 -10.62 0.07 19.31
C SER A 129 -9.22 0.71 19.31
N THR A 130 -8.85 1.43 20.37
CA THR A 130 -7.56 2.12 20.52
C THR A 130 -6.36 1.21 20.27
N GLY A 131 -6.41 -0.04 20.75
CA GLY A 131 -5.33 -1.01 20.54
C GLY A 131 -5.11 -1.35 19.06
N VAL A 132 -6.13 -1.21 18.22
CA VAL A 132 -6.09 -1.52 16.79
C VAL A 132 -5.64 -0.31 15.97
N PHE A 133 -6.17 0.87 16.27
CA PHE A 133 -5.98 2.06 15.43
C PHE A 133 -4.74 2.86 15.77
N ARG A 134 -4.32 2.93 17.05
CA ARG A 134 -3.13 3.69 17.44
C ARG A 134 -1.85 3.24 16.71
N PRO A 135 -1.54 1.94 16.57
CA PRO A 135 -0.38 1.50 15.78
C PRO A 135 -0.49 1.87 14.29
N LYS A 136 -1.70 1.96 13.74
CA LYS A 136 -1.93 2.38 12.35
C LYS A 136 -1.68 3.87 12.16
N ILE A 137 -2.14 4.70 13.09
CA ILE A 137 -1.88 6.14 13.11
C ILE A 137 -0.37 6.40 13.19
N GLU A 138 0.35 5.72 14.09
CA GLU A 138 1.80 5.87 14.24
C GLU A 138 2.56 5.52 12.95
N LYS A 139 2.17 4.44 12.27
CA LYS A 139 2.73 4.04 10.97
C LYS A 139 2.42 5.06 9.87
N ALA A 140 1.20 5.59 9.83
CA ALA A 140 0.81 6.63 8.88
C ALA A 140 1.62 7.92 9.06
N GLN A 141 1.80 8.37 10.31
CA GLN A 141 2.63 9.52 10.64
C GLN A 141 4.10 9.31 10.29
N LYS A 142 4.66 8.12 10.55
CA LYS A 142 6.01 7.76 10.12
C LYS A 142 6.13 7.82 8.59
N THR A 143 5.13 7.35 7.87
CA THR A 143 5.13 7.31 6.40
C THR A 143 5.15 8.71 5.79
N MET A 144 4.33 9.64 6.30
CA MET A 144 4.33 11.03 5.82
C MET A 144 5.69 11.72 5.99
N LYS A 145 6.48 11.35 7.00
CA LYS A 145 7.82 11.91 7.22
C LYS A 145 8.82 11.51 6.13
N LEU A 146 8.53 10.47 5.34
CA LEU A 146 9.37 10.02 4.23
C LEU A 146 9.17 10.88 2.97
N PHE A 147 8.10 11.67 2.87
CA PHE A 147 7.75 12.36 1.62
C PHE A 147 8.82 13.36 1.17
N PRO A 148 9.40 14.20 2.05
CA PRO A 148 10.52 15.07 1.66
C PRO A 148 11.74 14.28 1.17
N GLN A 149 12.04 13.14 1.81
CA GLN A 149 13.18 12.29 1.44
C GLN A 149 13.01 11.67 0.06
N ILE A 150 11.78 11.32 -0.33
CA ILE A 150 11.47 10.82 -1.68
C ILE A 150 11.80 11.88 -2.74
N ILE A 151 11.50 13.15 -2.47
CA ILE A 151 11.82 14.24 -3.38
C ILE A 151 13.34 14.43 -3.50
N GLU A 152 14.04 14.46 -2.36
CA GLU A 152 15.50 14.60 -2.33
C GLU A 152 16.22 13.43 -3.03
N GLU A 153 15.76 12.19 -2.85
CA GLU A 153 16.44 11.01 -3.40
C GLU A 153 16.25 10.82 -4.90
N TYR A 154 15.08 11.18 -5.45
CA TYR A 154 14.73 10.86 -6.83
C TYR A 154 14.65 12.08 -7.77
N PHE A 155 14.68 13.31 -7.24
CA PHE A 155 14.48 14.54 -8.01
C PHE A 155 15.48 15.68 -7.72
N GLU A 156 16.45 15.47 -6.82
CA GLU A 156 17.62 16.36 -6.62
C GLU A 156 18.93 15.66 -7.00
#